data_AF-A0A015IHU0-F1
#
_entry.id   AF-A0A015IHU0-F1
#
_cell.length_a   1.000
_cell.length_b   1.000
_cell.length_c   1.000
_cell.angle_alpha   90.00
_cell.angle_beta   90.00
_cell.angle_gamma   90.00
#
_symmetry.space_group_name_H-M   'P 1'
#
loop_
_entity.id
_entity.type
_entity.pdbx_description
1 polymer ?
#
loop_
_entity_poly.entity_id
_entity_poly.type
_entity_poly.pdbx_seq_one_letter_code
_entity_poly.pdbx_strand_id
1 'polypeptide(L)'
;MANYQKLMPKFIGEECETQINPELMDGERLHILVTHDETTFQSNDGQKSGWRPKNEQPLRKKGQDQSIHVSDFLTDTIGRLKLNEDDIDDTIPHEARVIINPGKNFDGWWNIDQLIDQIKTRAIPIFEKIHPGMIAVFAFDNSSSHAKLADDTLNAANMNLNPGGKQPIMRDTIFNGQIQSMVFPNDYPDKNLRGKPKEASVENPRCCARHVLATQEDFLNQKPILQEHCDYTWKGLQETAPRELDSVPLNHIRKYARKSANFMECYRKGLTGVQADYVLKKYKSHRAVPDFIFENIEELIK
;
A
#
# COMPACT_ATOMS: atom_id res chain seq x y z
N MET A 1 15.06 4.47 -7.41
CA MET A 1 14.60 5.59 -6.55
C MET A 1 15.59 6.75 -6.44
N ALA A 2 16.83 6.55 -5.96
CA ALA A 2 17.78 7.65 -5.71
C ALA A 2 17.97 8.64 -6.89
N ASN A 3 18.12 8.11 -8.12
CA ASN A 3 18.26 8.92 -9.34
C ASN A 3 17.05 9.82 -9.65
N TYR A 4 15.84 9.44 -9.20
CA TYR A 4 14.63 10.25 -9.35
C TYR A 4 14.47 11.25 -8.20
N GLN A 5 14.91 10.89 -6.99
CA GLN A 5 14.80 11.76 -5.81
C GLN A 5 15.61 13.06 -5.92
N LYS A 6 16.65 13.11 -6.77
CA LYS A 6 17.36 14.37 -7.10
C LYS A 6 16.50 15.35 -7.91
N LEU A 7 15.46 14.85 -8.61
CA LEU A 7 14.55 15.61 -9.47
C LEU A 7 13.17 15.82 -8.83
N MET A 8 13.00 15.39 -7.58
CA MET A 8 11.75 15.53 -6.82
C MET A 8 11.77 16.79 -5.94
N PRO A 9 10.61 17.45 -5.74
CA PRO A 9 10.50 18.52 -4.76
C PRO A 9 10.77 18.01 -3.34
N LYS A 10 11.16 18.93 -2.44
CA LYS A 10 11.30 18.68 -1.01
C LYS A 10 10.39 19.63 -0.23
N PHE A 11 9.74 19.14 0.81
CA PHE A 11 8.86 19.94 1.66
C PHE A 11 9.51 20.17 3.02
N ILE A 12 9.98 21.40 3.24
CA ILE A 12 10.63 21.83 4.49
C ILE A 12 9.65 22.61 5.37
N GLY A 13 10.11 22.97 6.57
CA GLY A 13 9.29 23.59 7.60
C GLY A 13 8.75 22.59 8.62
N GLU A 14 7.91 23.08 9.52
CA GLU A 14 7.30 22.28 10.59
C GLU A 14 6.15 21.44 10.06
N GLU A 15 5.29 22.11 9.30
CA GLU A 15 4.08 21.60 8.65
C GLU A 15 4.33 21.14 7.21
N CYS A 16 5.59 21.09 6.77
CA CYS A 16 5.95 20.81 5.37
C CYS A 16 5.27 21.81 4.41
N GLU A 17 5.20 23.06 4.86
CA GLU A 17 4.53 24.19 4.22
C GLU A 17 5.31 24.73 3.01
N THR A 18 6.64 24.71 3.06
CA THR A 18 7.50 25.30 2.01
C THR A 18 8.00 24.22 1.06
N GLN A 19 7.55 24.27 -0.20
CA GLN A 19 8.11 23.47 -1.29
C GLN A 19 9.42 24.08 -1.79
N ILE A 20 10.45 23.25 -1.91
CA ILE A 20 11.72 23.57 -2.58
C ILE A 20 11.84 22.61 -3.77
N ASN A 21 11.86 23.17 -4.97
CA ASN A 21 12.17 22.41 -6.18
C ASN A 21 13.69 22.25 -6.30
N PRO A 22 14.18 21.14 -6.86
CA PRO A 22 15.59 20.97 -7.18
C PRO A 22 16.00 21.88 -8.35
N GLU A 23 17.30 22.15 -8.44
CA GLU A 23 17.90 22.72 -9.65
C GLU A 23 17.84 21.68 -10.77
N LEU A 24 17.18 22.02 -11.88
CA LEU A 24 17.03 21.17 -13.06
C LEU A 24 18.00 21.61 -14.14
N MET A 25 18.70 20.66 -14.77
CA MET A 25 19.51 20.94 -15.96
C MET A 25 18.63 21.08 -17.20
N ASP A 26 19.18 21.59 -18.30
CA ASP A 26 18.45 21.67 -19.57
C ASP A 26 17.95 20.28 -20.02
N GLY A 27 16.68 20.20 -20.39
CA GLY A 27 15.96 18.94 -20.67
C GLY A 27 15.52 18.11 -19.47
N GLU A 28 15.94 18.42 -18.23
CA GLU A 28 15.39 17.77 -17.03
C GLU A 28 14.00 18.34 -16.68
N ARG A 29 13.13 17.48 -16.14
CA ARG A 29 11.76 17.84 -15.71
C ARG A 29 11.58 17.54 -14.23
N LEU A 30 10.69 18.29 -13.57
CA LEU A 30 10.32 18.02 -12.18
C LEU A 30 9.62 16.65 -12.10
N HIS A 31 10.09 15.80 -11.19
CA HIS A 31 9.51 14.48 -10.95
C HIS A 31 8.62 14.54 -9.72
N ILE A 32 7.39 14.04 -9.81
CA ILE A 32 6.44 13.97 -8.69
C ILE A 32 6.30 12.52 -8.27
N LEU A 33 6.49 12.23 -6.98
CA LEU A 33 6.24 10.90 -6.43
C LEU A 33 4.73 10.70 -6.29
N VAL A 34 4.22 9.66 -6.95
CA VAL A 34 2.81 9.23 -6.85
C VAL A 34 2.80 7.88 -6.16
N THR A 35 2.46 7.85 -4.86
CA THR A 35 2.32 6.62 -4.09
C THR A 35 0.91 6.05 -4.23
N HIS A 36 0.81 4.74 -4.38
CA HIS A 36 -0.44 3.99 -4.37
C HIS A 36 -0.46 3.01 -3.20
N ASP A 37 -1.63 2.79 -2.60
CA ASP A 37 -1.86 1.75 -1.60
C ASP A 37 -3.35 1.33 -1.59
N GLU A 38 -3.61 0.15 -1.04
CA GLU A 38 -4.93 -0.47 -0.93
C GLU A 38 -5.29 -0.72 0.53
N THR A 39 -6.47 -0.30 0.95
CA THR A 39 -6.98 -0.54 2.31
C THR A 39 -8.38 -1.11 2.31
N THR A 40 -8.75 -1.87 3.33
CA THR A 40 -10.09 -2.44 3.47
C THR A 40 -10.62 -2.15 4.88
N PHE A 41 -11.80 -1.52 4.93
CA PHE A 41 -12.54 -1.22 6.15
C PHE A 41 -13.77 -2.10 6.25
N GLN A 42 -14.20 -2.45 7.45
CA GLN A 42 -15.27 -3.42 7.69
C GLN A 42 -16.31 -2.84 8.67
N SER A 43 -17.59 -3.21 8.51
CA SER A 43 -18.66 -2.58 9.31
C SER A 43 -18.57 -2.90 10.81
N ASN A 44 -17.85 -3.97 11.16
CA ASN A 44 -17.54 -4.33 12.55
C ASN A 44 -16.06 -4.09 12.91
N ASP A 45 -15.33 -3.23 12.19
CA ASP A 45 -13.99 -2.83 12.59
C ASP A 45 -14.01 -2.04 13.91
N GLY A 46 -13.13 -2.44 14.82
CA GLY A 46 -13.05 -1.87 16.16
C GLY A 46 -12.12 -2.69 17.05
N GLN A 47 -12.00 -2.29 18.31
CA GLN A 47 -11.12 -2.95 19.28
C GLN A 47 -11.47 -4.44 19.49
N LYS A 48 -10.63 -5.33 18.96
CA LYS A 48 -10.80 -6.79 19.07
C LYS A 48 -10.65 -7.29 20.52
N SER A 49 -9.84 -6.63 21.33
CA SER A 49 -9.67 -6.84 22.78
C SER A 49 -10.25 -5.67 23.59
N GLY A 50 -10.56 -5.88 24.86
CA GLY A 50 -10.98 -4.81 25.78
C GLY A 50 -11.22 -5.35 27.19
N TRP A 51 -11.06 -4.49 28.20
CA TRP A 51 -11.38 -4.82 29.59
C TRP A 51 -12.90 -4.71 29.82
N ARG A 52 -13.43 -5.49 30.77
CA ARG A 52 -14.85 -5.47 31.13
C ARG A 52 -15.04 -5.71 32.63
N PRO A 53 -16.10 -5.16 33.25
CA PRO A 53 -16.46 -5.48 34.62
C PRO A 53 -16.68 -7.00 34.80
N LYS A 54 -16.36 -7.48 36.00
CA LYS A 54 -16.56 -8.89 36.35
C LYS A 54 -18.06 -9.20 36.31
N ASN A 55 -18.43 -10.20 35.51
CA ASN A 55 -19.80 -10.66 35.20
C ASN A 55 -20.54 -9.94 34.06
N GLU A 56 -19.95 -8.96 33.38
CA GLU A 56 -20.55 -8.37 32.17
C GLU A 56 -20.11 -9.07 30.88
N GLN A 57 -21.04 -9.19 29.92
CA GLN A 57 -20.76 -9.65 28.56
C GLN A 57 -21.38 -8.69 27.53
N PRO A 58 -20.70 -7.59 27.17
CA PRO A 58 -21.17 -6.71 26.10
C PRO A 58 -21.27 -7.51 24.79
N LEU A 59 -22.48 -7.58 24.24
CA LEU A 59 -22.77 -8.29 23.01
C LEU A 59 -22.13 -7.55 21.82
N ARG A 60 -21.20 -8.23 21.13
CA ARG A 60 -20.61 -7.76 19.88
C ARG A 60 -21.29 -8.46 18.70
N LYS A 61 -21.43 -7.75 17.58
CA LYS A 61 -21.83 -8.37 16.31
C LYS A 61 -20.83 -9.47 15.93
N LYS A 62 -21.32 -10.59 15.39
CA LYS A 62 -20.51 -11.77 15.08
C LYS A 62 -19.92 -11.64 13.68
N GLY A 63 -18.60 -11.70 13.57
CA GLY A 63 -17.88 -11.60 12.30
C GLY A 63 -17.63 -10.14 11.88
N GLN A 64 -16.88 -9.97 10.78
CA GLN A 64 -16.47 -8.66 10.28
C GLN A 64 -17.56 -7.92 9.49
N ASP A 65 -18.62 -8.65 9.08
CA ASP A 65 -19.75 -8.16 8.26
C ASP A 65 -19.29 -7.63 6.90
N GLN A 66 -20.08 -6.77 6.25
CA GLN A 66 -19.73 -6.12 4.99
C GLN A 66 -18.45 -5.27 5.10
N SER A 67 -17.80 -5.05 3.96
CA SER A 67 -16.54 -4.30 3.90
C SER A 67 -16.48 -3.41 2.66
N ILE A 68 -15.63 -2.38 2.74
CA ILE A 68 -15.31 -1.43 1.68
C ILE A 68 -13.82 -1.54 1.43
N HIS A 69 -13.44 -1.80 0.18
CA HIS A 69 -12.06 -1.74 -0.27
C HIS A 69 -11.83 -0.41 -0.99
N VAL A 70 -10.77 0.29 -0.62
CA VAL A 70 -10.39 1.60 -1.16
C VAL A 70 -8.98 1.49 -1.74
N SER A 71 -8.87 1.83 -3.02
CA SER A 71 -7.61 1.99 -3.74
C SER A 71 -7.45 3.48 -4.06
N ASP A 72 -6.37 4.14 -3.58
CA ASP A 72 -6.18 5.59 -3.73
C ASP A 72 -4.73 5.94 -4.10
N PHE A 73 -4.55 7.12 -4.71
CA PHE A 73 -3.24 7.64 -5.10
C PHE A 73 -2.96 8.94 -4.36
N LEU A 74 -1.80 9.02 -3.73
CA LEU A 74 -1.32 10.19 -2.98
C LEU A 74 -0.03 10.75 -3.59
N THR A 75 0.14 12.06 -3.49
CA THR A 75 1.36 12.81 -3.80
C THR A 75 1.70 13.71 -2.61
N ASP A 76 2.96 14.07 -2.45
CA ASP A 76 3.37 15.09 -1.49
C ASP A 76 3.06 16.53 -1.99
N THR A 77 2.92 16.73 -3.29
CA THR A 77 2.51 18.04 -3.87
C THR A 77 1.08 18.45 -3.49
N ILE A 78 0.08 17.63 -3.82
CA ILE A 78 -1.35 17.98 -3.76
C ILE A 78 -2.15 17.07 -2.81
N GLY A 79 -1.53 16.02 -2.26
CA GLY A 79 -2.23 15.02 -1.47
C GLY A 79 -2.91 14.02 -2.40
N ARG A 80 -4.21 13.80 -2.22
CA ARG A 80 -5.00 12.91 -3.08
C ARG A 80 -4.92 13.34 -4.55
N LEU A 81 -4.74 12.38 -5.45
CA LEU A 81 -4.73 12.62 -6.90
C LEU A 81 -6.17 12.82 -7.41
N LYS A 82 -6.62 14.08 -7.38
CA LYS A 82 -7.94 14.53 -7.84
C LYS A 82 -7.85 15.94 -8.44
N LEU A 83 -8.76 16.25 -9.36
CA LEU A 83 -8.88 17.58 -9.96
C LEU A 83 -9.34 18.61 -8.90
N ASN A 84 -8.95 19.87 -9.08
CA ASN A 84 -9.54 20.98 -8.34
C ASN A 84 -10.89 21.38 -8.95
N GLU A 85 -11.65 22.25 -8.28
CA GLU A 85 -12.91 22.79 -8.80
C GLU A 85 -12.70 23.62 -10.08
N ASP A 86 -11.55 24.27 -10.22
CA ASP A 86 -11.17 25.03 -11.43
C ASP A 86 -10.63 24.15 -12.58
N ASP A 87 -10.23 22.90 -12.29
CA ASP A 87 -9.62 21.97 -13.26
C ASP A 87 -10.62 20.95 -13.83
N ILE A 88 -11.92 21.11 -13.55
CA ILE A 88 -12.99 20.19 -13.96
C ILE A 88 -12.98 19.99 -15.48
N ASP A 89 -13.05 18.72 -15.87
CA ASP A 89 -13.02 18.28 -17.26
C ASP A 89 -13.88 17.02 -17.39
N ASP A 90 -15.06 17.16 -17.99
CA ASP A 90 -16.06 16.07 -18.09
C ASP A 90 -15.55 14.85 -18.88
N THR A 91 -14.40 14.95 -19.54
CA THR A 91 -13.79 13.83 -20.28
C THR A 91 -12.95 12.90 -19.38
N ILE A 92 -12.60 13.33 -18.16
CA ILE A 92 -11.76 12.56 -17.23
C ILE A 92 -12.41 12.46 -15.83
N PRO A 93 -12.17 11.38 -15.07
CA PRO A 93 -12.70 11.26 -13.71
C PRO A 93 -12.16 12.34 -12.78
N HIS A 94 -13.01 12.86 -11.88
CA HIS A 94 -12.61 13.89 -10.92
C HIS A 94 -11.55 13.40 -9.91
N GLU A 95 -11.58 12.12 -9.51
CA GLU A 95 -10.59 11.55 -8.59
C GLU A 95 -10.07 10.17 -9.03
N ALA A 96 -8.79 9.91 -8.74
CA ALA A 96 -8.12 8.66 -9.05
C ALA A 96 -8.56 7.50 -8.14
N ARG A 97 -9.13 7.80 -6.97
CA ARG A 97 -9.64 6.81 -6.02
C ARG A 97 -10.69 5.91 -6.67
N VAL A 98 -10.64 4.64 -6.33
CA VAL A 98 -11.70 3.67 -6.59
C VAL A 98 -12.11 3.05 -5.26
N ILE A 99 -13.41 3.03 -5.02
CA ILE A 99 -14.04 2.37 -3.88
C ILE A 99 -14.90 1.24 -4.42
N ILE A 100 -14.69 0.02 -3.91
CA ILE A 100 -15.54 -1.13 -4.22
C ILE A 100 -16.07 -1.77 -2.93
N ASN A 101 -17.21 -2.43 -3.02
CA ASN A 101 -17.78 -3.23 -1.95
C ASN A 101 -17.45 -4.71 -2.25
N PRO A 102 -16.36 -5.28 -1.72
CA PRO A 102 -15.92 -6.60 -2.14
C PRO A 102 -16.88 -7.73 -1.75
N GLY A 103 -17.11 -8.64 -2.69
CA GLY A 103 -17.82 -9.89 -2.48
C GLY A 103 -18.47 -10.45 -3.75
N LYS A 104 -18.76 -11.74 -3.73
CA LYS A 104 -19.29 -12.49 -4.91
C LYS A 104 -20.64 -11.97 -5.43
N ASN A 105 -21.44 -11.35 -4.57
CA ASN A 105 -22.76 -10.78 -4.89
C ASN A 105 -22.74 -9.24 -4.90
N PHE A 106 -21.54 -8.64 -4.90
CA PHE A 106 -21.30 -7.20 -4.93
C PHE A 106 -20.33 -6.90 -6.09
N ASP A 107 -19.36 -6.00 -5.91
CA ASP A 107 -18.49 -5.47 -6.98
C ASP A 107 -17.33 -6.41 -7.37
N GLY A 108 -17.38 -7.68 -6.96
CA GLY A 108 -16.30 -8.65 -7.15
C GLY A 108 -15.22 -8.54 -6.07
N TRP A 109 -14.01 -9.00 -6.38
CA TRP A 109 -12.82 -8.80 -5.54
C TRP A 109 -11.81 -7.96 -6.31
N TRP A 110 -11.13 -7.07 -5.60
CA TRP A 110 -10.09 -6.24 -6.20
C TRP A 110 -9.01 -7.11 -6.87
N ASN A 111 -8.60 -6.70 -8.05
CA ASN A 111 -7.64 -7.41 -8.88
C ASN A 111 -6.85 -6.42 -9.75
N ILE A 112 -5.71 -6.86 -10.27
CA ILE A 112 -4.82 -5.99 -11.04
C ILE A 112 -5.45 -5.50 -12.35
N ASP A 113 -6.42 -6.19 -12.93
CA ASP A 113 -7.06 -5.71 -14.15
C ASP A 113 -7.90 -4.45 -13.84
N GLN A 114 -8.50 -4.36 -12.64
CA GLN A 114 -9.09 -3.11 -12.11
C GLN A 114 -8.05 -2.05 -11.75
N LEU A 115 -6.88 -2.43 -11.22
CA LEU A 115 -5.77 -1.49 -10.96
C LEU A 115 -5.23 -0.88 -12.26
N ILE A 116 -5.03 -1.70 -13.30
CA ILE A 116 -4.55 -1.27 -14.61
C ILE A 116 -5.58 -0.33 -15.26
N ASP A 117 -6.88 -0.62 -15.12
CA ASP A 117 -7.93 0.31 -15.52
C ASP A 117 -7.82 1.62 -14.75
N GLN A 118 -7.81 1.59 -13.41
CA GLN A 118 -7.70 2.77 -12.55
C GLN A 118 -6.49 3.66 -12.89
N ILE A 119 -5.34 3.06 -13.18
CA ILE A 119 -4.14 3.79 -13.60
C ILE A 119 -4.37 4.49 -14.95
N LYS A 120 -4.91 3.77 -15.94
CA LYS A 120 -5.08 4.28 -17.31
C LYS A 120 -6.25 5.27 -17.47
N THR A 121 -7.37 5.00 -16.81
CA THR A 121 -8.62 5.76 -16.95
C THR A 121 -8.71 6.93 -15.97
N ARG A 122 -7.95 6.88 -14.86
CA ARG A 122 -7.99 7.91 -13.81
C ARG A 122 -6.62 8.52 -13.50
N ALA A 123 -5.68 7.72 -13.01
CA ALA A 123 -4.46 8.26 -12.41
C ALA A 123 -3.58 9.02 -13.42
N ILE A 124 -3.35 8.46 -14.61
CA ILE A 124 -2.56 9.12 -15.66
C ILE A 124 -3.24 10.40 -16.17
N PRO A 125 -4.52 10.39 -16.63
CA PRO A 125 -5.17 11.61 -17.12
C PRO A 125 -5.24 12.74 -16.09
N ILE A 126 -5.55 12.41 -14.82
CA ILE A 126 -5.60 13.40 -13.73
C ILE A 126 -4.21 13.98 -13.46
N PHE A 127 -3.15 13.14 -13.48
CA PHE A 127 -1.78 13.62 -13.31
C PHE A 127 -1.34 14.54 -14.45
N GLU A 128 -1.59 14.16 -15.71
CA GLU A 128 -1.21 14.96 -16.88
C GLU A 128 -1.92 16.33 -16.90
N LYS A 129 -3.15 16.40 -16.37
CA LYS A 129 -3.92 17.64 -16.20
C LYS A 129 -3.34 18.56 -15.13
N ILE A 130 -3.05 18.04 -13.92
CA ILE A 130 -2.66 18.86 -12.76
C ILE A 130 -1.15 19.16 -12.72
N HIS A 131 -0.32 18.29 -13.29
CA HIS A 131 1.14 18.41 -13.29
C HIS A 131 1.70 18.56 -14.72
N PRO A 132 1.26 19.56 -15.50
CA PRO A 132 1.65 19.72 -16.89
C PRO A 132 3.17 19.91 -17.03
N GLY A 133 3.78 19.15 -17.93
CA GLY A 133 5.23 19.18 -18.17
C GLY A 133 6.09 18.51 -17.08
N MET A 134 5.48 17.89 -16.06
CA MET A 134 6.19 17.12 -15.03
C MET A 134 6.22 15.62 -15.37
N ILE A 135 6.90 14.81 -14.55
CA ILE A 135 6.99 13.35 -14.70
C ILE A 135 6.46 12.66 -13.44
N ALA A 136 5.45 11.80 -13.60
CA ALA A 136 4.99 10.93 -12.53
C ALA A 136 6.03 9.81 -12.28
N VAL A 137 6.40 9.62 -11.03
CA VAL A 137 7.14 8.44 -10.56
C VAL A 137 6.19 7.65 -9.68
N PHE A 138 5.52 6.67 -10.27
CA PHE A 138 4.61 5.80 -9.53
C PHE A 138 5.38 4.85 -8.62
N ALA A 139 4.93 4.76 -7.37
CA ALA A 139 5.43 3.82 -6.37
C ALA A 139 4.27 2.98 -5.85
N PHE A 140 4.33 1.69 -6.17
CA PHE A 140 3.44 0.64 -5.68
C PHE A 140 4.17 -0.18 -4.61
N ASP A 141 3.42 -0.88 -3.77
CA ASP A 141 3.99 -1.94 -2.94
C ASP A 141 4.30 -3.20 -3.79
N ASN A 142 4.72 -4.29 -3.15
CA ASN A 142 4.95 -5.58 -3.82
C ASN A 142 3.90 -6.62 -3.37
N SER A 143 2.63 -6.23 -3.29
CA SER A 143 1.52 -7.17 -3.10
C SER A 143 1.41 -8.13 -4.30
N SER A 144 0.81 -9.30 -4.06
CA SER A 144 0.57 -10.31 -5.09
C SER A 144 -0.36 -9.83 -6.23
N SER A 145 -1.13 -8.75 -6.03
CA SER A 145 -1.87 -8.08 -7.12
C SER A 145 -0.91 -7.35 -8.06
N HIS A 146 0.06 -6.59 -7.55
CA HIS A 146 1.05 -5.86 -8.35
C HIS A 146 2.08 -6.76 -9.05
N ALA A 147 2.29 -7.97 -8.53
CA ALA A 147 3.22 -8.95 -9.07
C ALA A 147 2.63 -9.91 -10.15
N LYS A 148 1.47 -9.59 -10.77
CA LYS A 148 0.92 -10.41 -11.88
C LYS A 148 1.84 -10.32 -13.10
N LEU A 149 2.64 -11.36 -13.29
CA LEU A 149 3.30 -11.66 -14.55
C LEU A 149 2.23 -11.92 -15.63
N ALA A 150 2.56 -11.73 -16.91
CA ALA A 150 1.61 -11.99 -18.00
C ALA A 150 1.03 -13.42 -17.89
N ASP A 151 -0.24 -13.60 -18.28
CA ASP A 151 -1.03 -14.81 -17.95
C ASP A 151 -0.38 -16.15 -18.39
N ASP A 152 0.55 -16.11 -19.35
CA ASP A 152 1.32 -17.24 -19.89
C ASP A 152 2.70 -17.47 -19.24
N THR A 153 3.11 -16.63 -18.28
CA THR A 153 4.50 -16.53 -17.85
C THR A 153 4.88 -17.61 -16.83
N LEU A 154 6.02 -18.26 -17.08
CA LEU A 154 6.64 -19.25 -16.20
C LEU A 154 6.89 -18.68 -14.79
N ASN A 155 6.21 -19.21 -13.78
CA ASN A 155 6.40 -18.84 -12.37
C ASN A 155 6.45 -20.09 -11.49
N ALA A 156 7.64 -20.44 -11.01
CA ALA A 156 7.89 -21.64 -10.21
C ALA A 156 7.23 -21.62 -8.81
N ALA A 157 6.85 -20.46 -8.27
CA ALA A 157 6.11 -20.35 -7.00
C ALA A 157 4.58 -20.52 -7.18
N ASN A 158 4.08 -20.35 -8.41
CA ASN A 158 2.70 -20.71 -8.79
C ASN A 158 2.64 -22.07 -9.49
N MET A 159 3.79 -22.70 -9.74
CA MET A 159 3.90 -24.13 -10.01
C MET A 159 3.73 -24.90 -8.71
N ASN A 160 3.23 -26.11 -8.85
CA ASN A 160 2.87 -26.97 -7.75
C ASN A 160 3.66 -28.28 -7.90
N LEU A 161 4.06 -28.88 -6.78
CA LEU A 161 4.97 -30.05 -6.77
C LEU A 161 4.35 -31.33 -7.34
N ASN A 162 3.01 -31.43 -7.40
CA ASN A 162 2.30 -32.62 -7.86
C ASN A 162 1.17 -32.29 -8.85
N PRO A 163 0.88 -33.15 -9.84
CA PRO A 163 -0.31 -33.02 -10.68
C PRO A 163 -1.62 -33.28 -9.87
N GLY A 164 -2.64 -32.42 -10.01
CA GLY A 164 -3.94 -32.40 -9.27
C GLY A 164 -4.31 -31.10 -8.48
N GLY A 165 -5.21 -30.19 -8.94
CA GLY A 165 -5.60 -28.90 -8.30
C GLY A 165 -5.92 -27.72 -9.26
N LYS A 166 -5.40 -26.49 -9.08
CA LYS A 166 -5.69 -25.30 -9.94
C LYS A 166 -4.42 -24.46 -10.19
N GLN A 167 -3.99 -24.31 -11.46
CA GLN A 167 -2.81 -23.52 -11.86
C GLN A 167 -3.08 -22.57 -13.03
N PRO A 168 -2.28 -21.50 -13.22
CA PRO A 168 -2.24 -20.75 -14.48
C PRO A 168 -1.73 -21.60 -15.66
N ILE A 169 -2.15 -21.25 -16.87
CA ILE A 169 -1.72 -21.90 -18.12
C ILE A 169 -0.43 -21.21 -18.58
N MET A 170 0.72 -21.82 -18.28
CA MET A 170 2.03 -21.27 -18.64
C MET A 170 2.50 -21.78 -20.01
N ARG A 171 3.28 -20.96 -20.73
CA ARG A 171 3.93 -21.33 -21.99
C ARG A 171 5.01 -22.40 -21.79
N ASP A 172 5.40 -23.08 -22.87
CA ASP A 172 6.45 -24.10 -22.85
C ASP A 172 7.81 -23.53 -22.38
N THR A 173 8.61 -24.37 -21.74
CA THR A 173 9.96 -24.04 -21.28
C THR A 173 11.02 -24.95 -21.90
N ILE A 174 12.29 -24.61 -21.77
CA ILE A 174 13.41 -25.46 -22.18
C ILE A 174 14.04 -26.06 -20.92
N PHE A 175 13.96 -27.38 -20.76
CA PHE A 175 14.58 -28.12 -19.67
C PHE A 175 15.54 -29.16 -20.23
N ASN A 176 16.80 -29.15 -19.77
CA ASN A 176 17.89 -30.00 -20.28
C ASN A 176 18.04 -29.98 -21.83
N GLY A 177 17.76 -28.85 -22.47
CA GLY A 177 17.85 -28.68 -23.93
C GLY A 177 16.67 -29.23 -24.74
N GLN A 178 15.61 -29.70 -24.09
CA GLN A 178 14.37 -30.16 -24.74
C GLN A 178 13.19 -29.24 -24.37
N ILE A 179 12.22 -29.13 -25.27
CA ILE A 179 10.98 -28.38 -25.02
C ILE A 179 10.10 -29.19 -24.07
N GLN A 180 9.86 -28.66 -22.87
CA GLN A 180 8.97 -29.21 -21.87
C GLN A 180 7.66 -28.41 -21.88
N SER A 181 6.57 -29.07 -22.27
CA SER A 181 5.25 -28.44 -22.20
C SER A 181 4.70 -28.48 -20.77
N MET A 182 4.00 -27.41 -20.39
CA MET A 182 3.55 -27.14 -19.02
C MET A 182 2.08 -27.51 -18.77
N VAL A 183 1.38 -28.03 -19.79
CA VAL A 183 -0.02 -28.46 -19.73
C VAL A 183 -0.15 -29.91 -20.23
N PHE A 184 -0.85 -30.77 -19.48
CA PHE A 184 -1.19 -32.12 -19.96
C PHE A 184 -2.08 -32.02 -21.22
N PRO A 185 -1.71 -32.66 -22.34
CA PRO A 185 -2.49 -32.61 -23.57
C PRO A 185 -3.85 -33.32 -23.42
N ASN A 186 -4.80 -32.99 -24.30
CA ASN A 186 -6.20 -33.43 -24.25
C ASN A 186 -6.40 -34.94 -24.50
N ASP A 187 -5.34 -35.68 -24.77
CA ASP A 187 -5.28 -37.13 -24.96
C ASP A 187 -4.59 -37.87 -23.80
N TYR A 188 -4.11 -37.16 -22.76
CA TYR A 188 -3.36 -37.77 -21.65
C TYR A 188 -4.06 -38.99 -21.04
N PRO A 189 -3.36 -40.13 -20.79
CA PRO A 189 -4.00 -41.42 -20.50
C PRO A 189 -4.88 -41.45 -19.25
N ASP A 190 -4.50 -40.69 -18.21
CA ASP A 190 -5.34 -40.51 -17.02
C ASP A 190 -6.23 -39.28 -17.18
N LYS A 191 -7.54 -39.51 -17.31
CA LYS A 191 -8.55 -38.44 -17.45
C LYS A 191 -8.62 -37.52 -16.22
N ASN A 192 -8.23 -37.98 -15.04
CA ASN A 192 -8.47 -37.27 -13.77
C ASN A 192 -7.38 -36.25 -13.42
N LEU A 193 -6.21 -36.34 -14.06
CA LEU A 193 -5.03 -35.50 -13.80
C LEU A 193 -4.88 -34.31 -14.77
N ARG A 194 -5.75 -34.20 -15.77
CA ARG A 194 -5.73 -33.12 -16.77
C ARG A 194 -5.99 -31.75 -16.12
N GLY A 195 -5.06 -30.80 -16.30
CA GLY A 195 -5.26 -29.36 -16.04
C GLY A 195 -5.27 -28.91 -14.57
N LYS A 196 -4.41 -29.46 -13.69
CA LYS A 196 -4.62 -29.48 -12.23
C LYS A 196 -3.28 -29.62 -11.44
N PRO A 197 -2.96 -28.86 -10.33
CA PRO A 197 -1.93 -29.26 -9.30
C PRO A 197 -1.98 -28.61 -7.85
N LYS A 198 -1.14 -29.05 -6.84
CA LYS A 198 -1.20 -28.68 -5.36
C LYS A 198 0.12 -28.46 -4.52
N GLU A 199 0.03 -27.81 -3.32
CA GLU A 199 1.13 -27.24 -2.45
C GLU A 199 1.03 -27.38 -0.87
N ALA A 200 1.84 -26.62 -0.05
CA ALA A 200 2.22 -26.85 1.40
C ALA A 200 2.23 -25.59 2.38
N SER A 201 2.73 -25.67 3.65
CA SER A 201 2.86 -24.50 4.61
C SER A 201 3.82 -24.66 5.87
N VAL A 202 4.17 -23.54 6.57
CA VAL A 202 5.09 -23.39 7.78
C VAL A 202 4.70 -22.13 8.65
N GLU A 203 5.07 -22.00 9.96
CA GLU A 203 4.78 -20.83 10.86
C GLU A 203 5.87 -20.38 11.92
N ASN A 204 5.80 -19.12 12.43
CA ASN A 204 6.61 -18.44 13.51
C ASN A 204 5.98 -17.02 13.86
N PRO A 205 6.44 -16.09 14.77
CA PRO A 205 7.46 -16.11 15.86
C PRO A 205 7.11 -15.49 17.27
N ARG A 206 7.26 -14.16 17.55
CA ARG A 206 7.31 -13.50 18.91
C ARG A 206 6.85 -12.00 18.97
N CYS A 207 6.83 -11.38 20.18
CA CYS A 207 6.26 -10.04 20.55
C CYS A 207 7.30 -9.01 21.12
N CYS A 208 6.99 -7.70 21.15
CA CYS A 208 7.83 -6.61 21.74
C CYS A 208 7.06 -5.38 22.32
N ALA A 209 7.80 -4.45 22.97
CA ALA A 209 7.35 -3.45 23.96
C ALA A 209 6.24 -2.45 23.60
N ARG A 210 5.79 -2.35 22.33
CA ARG A 210 4.57 -1.58 21.96
C ARG A 210 3.34 -2.01 22.78
N HIS A 211 3.31 -3.29 23.15
CA HIS A 211 2.25 -3.90 23.95
C HIS A 211 2.04 -3.25 25.32
N VAL A 212 3.08 -2.65 25.93
CA VAL A 212 2.99 -2.10 27.30
C VAL A 212 2.34 -0.71 27.31
N LEU A 213 2.73 0.17 26.38
CA LEU A 213 2.08 1.50 26.26
C LEU A 213 0.63 1.37 25.77
N ALA A 214 0.35 0.40 24.88
CA ALA A 214 -1.01 0.08 24.46
C ALA A 214 -1.92 -0.49 25.57
N THR A 215 -1.40 -0.71 26.79
CA THR A 215 -2.18 -1.13 27.96
C THR A 215 -2.45 -0.03 28.99
N GLN A 216 -2.02 1.22 28.73
CA GLN A 216 -2.37 2.37 29.58
C GLN A 216 -3.80 2.85 29.28
N GLU A 217 -4.52 3.32 30.30
CA GLU A 217 -5.97 3.54 30.26
C GLU A 217 -6.41 4.66 29.31
N ASP A 218 -5.61 5.73 29.21
CA ASP A 218 -5.75 6.79 28.22
C ASP A 218 -5.53 6.30 26.78
N PHE A 219 -4.50 5.48 26.55
CA PHE A 219 -4.24 4.85 25.24
C PHE A 219 -5.29 3.78 24.87
N LEU A 220 -5.87 3.09 25.84
CA LEU A 220 -6.95 2.12 25.64
C LEU A 220 -8.29 2.80 25.32
N ASN A 221 -8.55 3.97 25.91
CA ASN A 221 -9.78 4.72 25.71
C ASN A 221 -9.76 5.60 24.46
N GLN A 222 -8.58 5.93 23.91
CA GLN A 222 -8.46 6.67 22.66
C GLN A 222 -8.84 5.78 21.46
N LYS A 223 -9.93 6.15 20.78
CA LYS A 223 -10.42 5.47 19.59
C LYS A 223 -9.79 6.09 18.33
N PRO A 224 -9.51 5.30 17.28
CA PRO A 224 -9.29 5.85 15.94
C PRO A 224 -10.51 6.64 15.47
N ILE A 225 -10.32 7.70 14.67
CA ILE A 225 -11.41 8.59 14.21
C ILE A 225 -12.56 7.82 13.52
N LEU A 226 -12.24 6.81 12.71
CA LEU A 226 -13.21 5.89 12.12
C LEU A 226 -14.08 5.19 13.19
N GLN A 227 -13.51 4.79 14.33
CA GLN A 227 -14.20 4.13 15.43
C GLN A 227 -14.95 5.11 16.36
N GLU A 228 -14.62 6.40 16.35
CA GLU A 228 -15.42 7.45 16.99
C GLU A 228 -16.71 7.74 16.20
N HIS A 229 -16.62 7.67 14.87
CA HIS A 229 -17.74 7.91 13.95
C HIS A 229 -18.36 6.63 13.36
N CYS A 230 -18.00 5.44 13.88
CA CYS A 230 -18.61 4.17 13.49
C CYS A 230 -19.85 3.89 14.35
N ASP A 231 -21.01 3.88 13.70
CA ASP A 231 -22.29 3.40 14.25
C ASP A 231 -22.44 1.87 14.15
N TYR A 232 -21.41 1.19 13.63
CA TYR A 232 -21.38 -0.23 13.26
C TYR A 232 -22.49 -0.62 12.25
N THR A 233 -22.90 0.29 11.36
CA THR A 233 -23.78 -0.02 10.23
C THR A 233 -23.04 0.04 8.90
N TRP A 234 -23.55 -0.69 7.91
CA TRP A 234 -23.03 -0.65 6.54
C TRP A 234 -23.10 0.76 5.95
N LYS A 235 -24.24 1.44 6.13
CA LYS A 235 -24.44 2.80 5.65
C LYS A 235 -23.50 3.80 6.34
N GLY A 236 -23.36 3.72 7.66
CA GLY A 236 -22.43 4.58 8.40
C GLY A 236 -20.97 4.35 8.00
N LEU A 237 -20.57 3.11 7.68
CA LEU A 237 -19.25 2.84 7.10
C LEU A 237 -19.09 3.50 5.71
N GLN A 238 -20.09 3.37 4.83
CA GLN A 238 -20.08 3.98 3.49
C GLN A 238 -20.00 5.51 3.53
N GLU A 239 -20.59 6.15 4.53
CA GLU A 239 -20.52 7.60 4.72
C GLU A 239 -19.24 8.04 5.45
N THR A 240 -18.75 7.26 6.41
CA THR A 240 -17.62 7.64 7.27
C THR A 240 -16.26 7.34 6.64
N ALA A 241 -16.06 6.19 5.99
CA ALA A 241 -14.75 5.85 5.44
C ALA A 241 -14.24 6.86 4.38
N PRO A 242 -15.03 7.31 3.38
CA PRO A 242 -14.57 8.34 2.44
C PRO A 242 -14.33 9.69 3.12
N ARG A 243 -15.25 10.09 4.02
CA ARG A 243 -15.19 11.38 4.74
C ARG A 243 -13.93 11.51 5.58
N GLU A 244 -13.54 10.48 6.33
CA GLU A 244 -12.34 10.52 7.16
C GLU A 244 -11.04 10.37 6.36
N LEU A 245 -11.09 9.77 5.16
CA LEU A 245 -9.95 9.79 4.24
C LEU A 245 -9.78 11.17 3.57
N ASP A 246 -10.88 11.90 3.39
CA ASP A 246 -10.89 13.24 2.80
C ASP A 246 -10.58 14.34 3.83
N SER A 247 -10.72 14.06 5.13
CA SER A 247 -10.31 14.97 6.22
C SER A 247 -8.81 14.97 6.50
N VAL A 248 -8.03 14.04 5.89
CA VAL A 248 -6.56 13.95 6.06
C VAL A 248 -5.86 15.17 5.45
N PRO A 249 -5.20 16.01 6.25
CA PRO A 249 -4.62 17.25 5.74
C PRO A 249 -3.25 17.02 5.06
N LEU A 250 -2.95 17.85 4.07
CA LEU A 250 -1.78 17.71 3.19
C LEU A 250 -0.43 17.75 3.92
N ASN A 251 -0.32 18.55 4.99
CA ASN A 251 0.85 18.55 5.88
C ASN A 251 1.13 17.16 6.48
N HIS A 252 0.09 16.37 6.78
CA HIS A 252 0.21 15.03 7.35
C HIS A 252 0.76 14.04 6.31
N ILE A 253 0.26 14.10 5.07
CA ILE A 253 0.77 13.31 3.93
C ILE A 253 2.25 13.64 3.70
N ARG A 254 2.60 14.93 3.61
CA ARG A 254 4.00 15.38 3.44
C ARG A 254 4.90 14.96 4.60
N LYS A 255 4.42 15.01 5.85
CA LYS A 255 5.14 14.52 7.04
C LYS A 255 5.45 13.02 6.96
N TYR A 256 4.52 12.19 6.45
CA TYR A 256 4.78 10.77 6.20
C TYR A 256 5.73 10.55 5.02
N ALA A 257 5.57 11.27 3.91
CA ALA A 257 6.48 11.19 2.76
C ALA A 257 7.94 11.52 3.16
N ARG A 258 8.14 12.61 3.91
CA ARG A 258 9.44 12.98 4.51
C ARG A 258 9.99 11.88 5.42
N LYS A 259 9.16 11.30 6.29
CA LYS A 259 9.56 10.19 7.17
C LYS A 259 10.04 8.98 6.36
N SER A 260 9.30 8.60 5.32
CA SER A 260 9.66 7.48 4.43
C SER A 260 10.94 7.77 3.64
N ALA A 261 11.13 9.01 3.17
CA ALA A 261 12.37 9.44 2.52
C ALA A 261 13.59 9.32 3.45
N ASN A 262 13.45 9.72 4.72
CA ASN A 262 14.53 9.61 5.70
C ASN A 262 14.84 8.13 6.05
N PHE A 263 13.83 7.24 6.11
CA PHE A 263 14.06 5.79 6.23
C PHE A 263 14.82 5.23 5.01
N MET A 264 14.44 5.61 3.80
CA MET A 264 15.16 5.23 2.58
C MET A 264 16.61 5.72 2.57
N GLU A 265 16.87 6.90 3.12
CA GLU A 265 18.23 7.42 3.28
C GLU A 265 19.06 6.58 4.27
N CYS A 266 18.50 6.27 5.45
CA CYS A 266 19.14 5.36 6.41
C CYS A 266 19.54 4.04 5.75
N TYR A 267 18.64 3.41 4.99
CA TYR A 267 18.91 2.14 4.32
C TYR A 267 20.01 2.24 3.26
N ARG A 268 20.02 3.32 2.45
CA ARG A 268 21.08 3.55 1.45
C ARG A 268 22.46 3.76 2.07
N LYS A 269 22.50 4.37 3.26
CA LYS A 269 23.71 4.60 4.05
C LYS A 269 24.01 3.45 5.03
N GLY A 270 23.38 2.28 4.86
CA GLY A 270 23.77 1.02 5.53
C GLY A 270 23.14 0.71 6.88
N LEU A 271 22.20 1.52 7.39
CA LEU A 271 21.52 1.23 8.65
C LEU A 271 20.49 0.11 8.50
N THR A 272 20.41 -0.75 9.50
CA THR A 272 19.29 -1.72 9.64
C THR A 272 17.97 -1.03 9.98
N GLY A 273 16.84 -1.72 9.83
CA GLY A 273 15.51 -1.19 10.22
C GLY A 273 15.42 -0.74 11.69
N VAL A 274 16.10 -1.44 12.59
CA VAL A 274 16.13 -1.10 14.02
C VAL A 274 16.96 0.16 14.26
N GLN A 275 18.12 0.27 13.61
CA GLN A 275 18.97 1.46 13.67
C GLN A 275 18.30 2.69 13.06
N ALA A 276 17.66 2.53 11.90
CA ALA A 276 16.91 3.60 11.23
C ALA A 276 15.77 4.12 12.12
N ASP A 277 14.97 3.23 12.72
CA ASP A 277 13.89 3.61 13.64
C ASP A 277 14.40 4.32 14.91
N TYR A 278 15.51 3.85 15.50
CA TYR A 278 16.17 4.52 16.63
C TYR A 278 16.67 5.93 16.26
N VAL A 279 17.40 6.06 15.15
CA VAL A 279 17.96 7.34 14.68
C VAL A 279 16.83 8.33 14.38
N LEU A 280 15.78 7.90 13.68
CA LEU A 280 14.65 8.78 13.33
C LEU A 280 13.77 9.16 14.52
N LYS A 281 13.77 8.37 15.59
CA LYS A 281 13.20 8.76 16.89
C LYS A 281 14.10 9.76 17.63
N LYS A 282 15.39 9.47 17.73
CA LYS A 282 16.39 10.28 18.47
C LYS A 282 16.58 11.68 17.86
N TYR A 283 16.63 11.77 16.54
CA TYR A 283 16.85 13.02 15.79
C TYR A 283 15.56 13.57 15.16
N LYS A 284 14.38 13.22 15.70
CA LYS A 284 13.07 13.68 15.20
C LYS A 284 12.97 15.20 15.06
N SER A 285 13.60 15.96 15.97
CA SER A 285 13.67 17.43 15.95
C SER A 285 14.46 18.00 14.76
N HIS A 286 15.47 17.28 14.26
CA HIS A 286 16.30 17.70 13.14
C HIS A 286 15.59 17.57 11.79
N ARG A 287 14.47 16.83 11.72
CA ARG A 287 13.61 16.62 10.53
C ARG A 287 14.29 15.89 9.35
N ALA A 288 15.61 15.68 9.43
CA ALA A 288 16.48 14.86 8.58
C ALA A 288 17.47 14.07 9.47
N VAL A 289 18.25 13.16 8.88
CA VAL A 289 19.29 12.41 9.60
C VAL A 289 20.63 13.12 9.45
N PRO A 290 21.31 13.53 10.54
CA PRO A 290 22.62 14.17 10.44
C PRO A 290 23.68 13.24 9.85
N ASP A 291 24.57 13.76 9.00
CA ASP A 291 25.55 12.91 8.29
C ASP A 291 26.56 12.20 9.20
N PHE A 292 26.95 12.81 10.32
CA PHE A 292 27.87 12.21 11.29
C PHE A 292 27.37 10.88 11.90
N ILE A 293 26.06 10.59 11.82
CA ILE A 293 25.47 9.32 12.28
C ILE A 293 26.00 8.14 11.46
N PHE A 294 26.38 8.37 10.21
CA PHE A 294 26.85 7.33 9.29
C PHE A 294 28.35 7.06 9.40
N GLU A 295 29.08 7.85 10.18
CA GLU A 295 30.52 7.66 10.42
C GLU A 295 30.80 6.53 11.43
N ASN A 296 29.88 6.27 12.36
CA ASN A 296 30.04 5.25 13.43
C ASN A 296 28.78 4.38 13.59
N ILE A 297 28.37 3.71 12.51
CA ILE A 297 27.13 2.91 12.46
C ILE A 297 27.16 1.75 13.46
N GLU A 298 28.33 1.17 13.75
CA GLU A 298 28.50 0.05 14.69
C GLU A 298 28.22 0.42 16.17
N GLU A 299 28.20 1.72 16.51
CA GLU A 299 27.84 2.20 17.84
C GLU A 299 26.33 2.48 17.98
N LEU A 300 25.58 2.45 16.87
CA LEU A 300 24.13 2.62 16.88
C LEU A 300 23.45 1.31 17.30
N ILE A 301 23.11 1.25 18.59
CA ILE A 301 22.42 0.16 19.30
C ILE A 301 23.30 -1.07 19.53
N LYS A 302 23.78 -1.19 20.77
CA LYS A 302 24.18 -2.46 21.40
C LYS A 302 23.06 -2.93 22.32
#